data_AF-A0A538LS35-F1
#
_entry.id   AF-A0A538LS35-F1
#
_cell.length_a   1.000
_cell.length_b   1.000
_cell.length_c   1.000
_cell.angle_alpha   90.00
_cell.angle_beta   90.00
_cell.angle_gamma   90.00
#
_symmetry.space_group_name_H-M   'P 1'
#
loop_
_entity.id
_entity.type
_entity.pdbx_description
1 polymer ?
#
loop_
_entity_poly.entity_id
_entity_poly.type
_entity_poly.pdbx_seq_one_letter_code
_entity_poly.pdbx_strand_id
1 'polypeptide(L)' 'MEAVKLSQQQSARMAELPDDYRVVGVLHRAPLVRKPTGQIIRIGQNGRLTAATDAARRRVAAASPTSD' A
#
# COMPACT_ATOMS: atom_id res chain seq x y z
N MET A 1 -11.29 9.37 -9.08
CA MET A 1 -10.49 8.39 -8.31
C MET A 1 -11.49 7.42 -7.70
N GLU A 2 -11.61 6.19 -8.21
CA GLU A 2 -12.54 5.22 -7.62
C GLU A 2 -12.13 4.96 -6.16
N ALA A 3 -13.05 5.19 -5.23
CA ALA A 3 -12.84 4.85 -3.83
C ALA A 3 -12.83 3.32 -3.73
N VAL A 4 -11.63 2.73 -3.60
CA VAL A 4 -11.53 1.29 -3.37
C VAL A 4 -12.15 1.00 -2.00
N LYS A 5 -13.26 0.24 -2.01
CA LYS A 5 -13.88 -0.24 -0.77
C LYS A 5 -12.94 -1.25 -0.11
N LEU A 6 -12.31 -0.81 0.97
CA LEU A 6 -11.47 -1.65 1.81
C LEU A 6 -12.32 -2.60 2.65
N SER A 7 -11.77 -3.76 3.01
CA SER A 7 -12.35 -4.58 4.07
C SER A 7 -12.24 -3.86 5.41
N GLN A 8 -13.11 -4.22 6.36
CA GLN A 8 -13.05 -3.67 7.71
C GLN A 8 -11.67 -3.89 8.35
N GLN A 9 -11.06 -5.05 8.11
CA GLN A 9 -9.73 -5.39 8.65
C GLN A 9 -8.60 -4.58 7.98
N GLN A 10 -8.75 -4.24 6.69
CA GLN A 10 -7.83 -3.32 6.03
C GLN A 10 -7.94 -1.91 6.59
N SER A 11 -9.17 -1.41 6.79
CA SER A 11 -9.40 -0.10 7.39
C SER A 11 -8.87 0.00 8.82
N ALA A 12 -9.11 -1.04 9.63
CA ALA A 12 -8.55 -1.11 10.98
C ALA A 12 -7.02 -1.11 10.95
N ARG A 13 -6.40 -1.95 10.10
CA ARG A 13 -4.94 -1.98 9.98
C ARG A 13 -4.36 -0.64 9.51
N MET A 14 -5.04 0.03 8.60
CA MET A 14 -4.66 1.36 8.10
C MET A 14 -4.66 2.41 9.22
N ALA A 15 -5.65 2.38 10.12
CA ALA A 15 -5.74 3.28 11.26
C ALA A 15 -4.67 3.01 12.34
N GLU A 16 -4.11 1.79 12.37
CA GLU A 16 -3.04 1.38 13.29
C GLU A 16 -1.64 1.58 12.73
N LEU A 17 -1.49 2.04 11.48
CA LEU A 17 -0.18 2.27 10.89
C LEU A 17 0.51 3.44 11.61
N PRO A 18 1.83 3.33 11.87
CA PRO A 18 2.61 4.47 12.36
C PRO A 18 2.58 5.64 11.36
N ASP A 19 2.66 6.88 11.86
CA ASP A 19 2.52 8.11 11.08
C ASP A 19 3.58 8.30 9.97
N ASP A 20 4.71 7.61 10.10
CA ASP A 20 5.82 7.62 9.15
C ASP A 20 5.61 6.62 7.99
N TYR A 21 4.52 5.85 8.01
CA TYR A 21 4.08 5.02 6.89
C TYR A 21 3.27 5.88 5.90
N ARG A 22 3.48 5.62 4.61
CA ARG A 22 2.78 6.34 3.52
C ARG A 22 2.06 5.38 2.61
N VAL A 23 0.78 5.64 2.33
CA VAL A 23 0.04 4.91 1.30
C VAL A 23 0.57 5.35 -0.06
N VAL A 24 1.03 4.39 -0.86
CA VAL A 24 1.65 4.65 -2.17
C VAL A 24 0.85 4.08 -3.33
N GLY A 25 -0.29 3.44 -3.04
CA GLY A 25 -1.23 2.99 -4.07
C GLY A 25 -2.09 1.82 -3.61
N VAL A 26 -2.85 1.26 -4.55
CA VAL A 26 -3.67 0.07 -4.34
C VAL A 26 -3.49 -0.87 -5.52
N LEU A 27 -3.31 -2.17 -5.23
CA LEU A 27 -3.26 -3.22 -6.24
C LEU A 27 -4.19 -4.37 -5.84
N HIS A 28 -5.08 -4.80 -6.73
CA HIS A 28 -6.05 -5.88 -6.49
C HIS A 28 -6.82 -5.72 -5.15
N ARG A 29 -7.32 -4.52 -4.88
CA ARG A 29 -8.01 -4.15 -3.62
C ARG A 29 -7.16 -4.30 -2.35
N ALA A 30 -5.84 -4.33 -2.48
CA ALA A 30 -4.91 -4.35 -1.37
C ALA A 30 -4.11 -3.04 -1.32
N PRO A 31 -4.24 -2.24 -0.24
CA PRO A 31 -3.39 -1.07 -0.04
C PRO A 31 -1.91 -1.43 -0.06
N LEU A 32 -1.14 -0.59 -0.75
CA LEU A 32 0.31 -0.64 -0.76
C LEU A 32 0.83 0.52 0.09
N VAL A 33 1.70 0.20 1.03
CA VAL A 33 2.22 1.13 2.02
C VAL A 33 3.74 1.09 1.99
N ARG A 34 4.36 2.26 1.96
CA ARG A 34 5.81 2.44 2.05
C ARG A 34 6.18 2.71 3.50
N LYS A 35 7.11 1.91 4.01
CA LYS A 35 7.78 2.11 5.30
C LYS A 35 8.79 3.26 5.23
N PRO A 36 9.22 3.82 6.36
CA PRO A 36 10.31 4.80 6.41
C PRO A 36 11.61 4.29 5.77
N THR A 37 11.85 2.99 5.86
CA THR A 37 13.00 2.32 5.23
C THR A 37 12.92 2.24 3.69
N GLY A 38 11.84 2.75 3.09
CA GLY A 38 11.57 2.64 1.65
C GLY A 38 10.94 1.30 1.23
N GLN A 39 10.86 0.31 2.13
CA GLN A 39 10.24 -0.98 1.83
C GLN A 39 8.73 -0.81 1.57
N ILE A 40 8.24 -1.41 0.48
CA ILE A 40 6.81 -1.45 0.18
C ILE A 40 6.22 -2.77 0.71
N ILE A 41 5.14 -2.64 1.47
CA ILE A 41 4.33 -3.74 1.99
C ILE A 41 2.90 -3.62 1.49
N ARG A 42 2.17 -4.73 1.54
CA ARG A 42 0.78 -4.84 1.16
C ARG A 42 -0.07 -5.19 2.38
N ILE A 43 -1.21 -4.53 2.52
CA ILE A 43 -2.25 -4.90 3.49
C ILE A 43 -3.24 -5.86 2.82
N GLY A 44 -3.18 -7.13 3.20
CA GLY A 44 -4.13 -8.14 2.75
C GLY A 44 -5.56 -7.83 3.19
N GLN A 45 -6.55 -8.47 2.56
CA GLN A 45 -7.96 -8.31 2.96
C GLN A 45 -8.22 -8.74 4.42
N ASN A 46 -7.36 -9.60 4.96
CA ASN A 46 -7.35 -10.02 6.36
C ASN A 46 -6.59 -9.06 7.30
N GLY A 47 -6.22 -7.86 6.84
CA GLY A 47 -5.45 -6.89 7.62
C GLY A 47 -4.00 -7.29 7.91
N ARG A 48 -3.48 -8.40 7.35
CA ARG A 48 -2.08 -8.80 7.54
C ARG A 48 -1.15 -8.03 6.61
N LEU A 49 0.02 -7.68 7.14
CA LEU A 49 1.10 -7.04 6.39
C LEU A 49 1.94 -8.12 5.69
N THR A 50 2.12 -7.98 4.39
CA THR A 50 2.91 -8.90 3.56
C THR A 50 3.87 -8.13 2.67
N ALA A 51 4.94 -8.76 2.22
CA ALA A 51 5.85 -8.13 1.26
C ALA A 51 5.11 -7.79 -0.04
N ALA A 52 5.37 -6.60 -0.60
CA ALA A 52 4.82 -6.24 -1.90
C ALA A 52 5.47 -7.10 -3.01
N THR A 53 4.64 -7.60 -3.92
CA THR A 53 5.08 -8.33 -5.11
C THR A 53 5.82 -7.41 -6.07
N ASP A 54 6.61 -7.97 -7.00
CA ASP A 54 7.33 -7.18 -8.00
C ASP A 54 6.40 -6.36 -8.88
N ALA A 55 5.22 -6.91 -9.21
CA ALA A 55 4.17 -6.18 -9.91
C ALA A 55 3.69 -4.94 -9.12
N ALA A 56 3.53 -5.06 -7.80
CA ALA A 56 3.16 -3.95 -6.93
C ALA A 56 4.26 -2.88 -6.88
N ARG A 57 5.52 -3.30 -6.77
CA ARG A 57 6.68 -2.38 -6.77
C ARG A 57 6.78 -1.61 -8.08
N ARG A 58 6.67 -2.30 -9.23
CA ARG A 58 6.66 -1.67 -10.56
C ARG A 58 5.52 -0.68 -10.74
N ARG A 59 4.32 -1.00 -10.25
CA ARG A 59 3.17 -0.08 -10.33
C ARG A 59 3.37 1.17 -9.50
N VAL A 60 3.96 1.05 -8.30
CA VAL A 60 4.31 2.21 -7.48
C VAL A 60 5.41 3.06 -8.14
N ALA A 61 6.43 2.42 -8.73
CA ALA A 61 7.48 3.11 -9.48
C ALA A 61 6.92 3.86 -10.70
N ALA A 62 6.02 3.23 -11.48
CA ALA A 62 5.38 3.88 -12.63
C ALA A 62 4.42 5.01 -12.22
N ALA A 63 3.83 4.96 -11.02
CA ALA A 63 2.94 5.99 -10.50
C ALA A 63 3.67 7.18 -9.85
N SER A 64 4.97 7.06 -9.60
CA SER A 64 5.84 8.15 -9.20
C SER A 64 6.72 8.49 -10.41
N PRO A 65 6.27 9.33 -11.36
CA PRO A 65 7.19 9.82 -12.37
C PRO A 65 8.24 10.64 -11.63
N THR A 66 9.43 10.09 -11.49
CA THR A 66 10.63 10.91 -11.33
C THR A 66 10.65 11.74 -12.61
N SER A 67 10.24 13.00 -12.53
CA SER A 67 10.58 13.96 -13.56
C SER A 67 12.12 13.99 -13.61
N ASP A 68 12.66 13.54 -14.75
CA ASP A 68 14.03 13.84 -15.17
C ASP A 68 14.14 15.36 -15.41
#